data_AF-A0A1J1DPD1-F1
#
_entry.id   AF-A0A1J1DPD1-F1
#
_cell.length_a   1.000
_cell.length_b   1.000
_cell.length_c   1.000
_cell.angle_alpha   90.00
_cell.angle_beta   90.00
_cell.angle_gamma   90.00
#
_symmetry.space_group_name_H-M   'P 1'
#
loop_
_entity.id
_entity.type
_entity.pdbx_description
1 polymer ?
#
loop_
_entity_poly.entity_id
_entity_poly.type
_entity_poly.pdbx_seq_one_letter_code
_entity_poly.pdbx_strand_id
1 'polypeptide(L)'
;MLIYRLCVLFCLGALLAGCGAKPVVVIEKEQFAQMARRMPKELQVRRLLNSDNAYTPALSLAGFRNYGDTLFHRLSPSFMFGDSGHVYLGDTFAATLQPESRVKHRPNGFSINHPTQKLDLNMVAIVDWNSDGETEWLISCLVEPKTGGGRSRNYYVLVPPPRNDTEQLKGTAAAVYECFGLACNLYVRDSRVISRTADDTLIAPTEVQDFMPGLQPVTTPPSGTPGKKQSAMEERSL
;
A
#
# COMPACT_ATOMS: atom_id res chain seq x y z
N MET A 1 -28.13 -36.82 28.70
CA MET A 1 -26.80 -37.15 28.12
C MET A 1 -26.68 -36.91 26.61
N LEU A 2 -27.78 -36.81 25.84
CA LEU A 2 -27.72 -36.60 24.37
C LEU A 2 -27.36 -35.15 23.97
N ILE A 3 -27.79 -34.16 24.74
CA ILE A 3 -27.61 -32.72 24.45
C ILE A 3 -26.14 -32.28 24.59
N TYR A 4 -25.42 -32.79 25.60
CA TYR A 4 -23.99 -32.48 25.79
C TYR A 4 -23.10 -33.03 24.66
N ARG A 5 -23.47 -34.17 24.06
CA ARG A 5 -22.74 -34.75 22.93
C ARG A 5 -22.94 -33.95 21.64
N LEU A 6 -24.12 -33.34 21.45
CA LEU A 6 -24.38 -32.44 20.31
C LEU A 6 -23.59 -31.13 20.41
N CYS A 7 -23.48 -30.54 21.61
CA CYS A 7 -22.71 -29.31 21.81
C CYS A 7 -21.21 -29.50 21.59
N VAL A 8 -20.63 -30.62 22.04
CA VAL A 8 -19.20 -30.91 21.83
C VAL A 8 -18.89 -31.11 20.34
N LEU A 9 -19.79 -31.73 19.57
CA LEU A 9 -19.64 -31.88 18.12
C LEU A 9 -19.74 -30.55 17.35
N PHE A 10 -20.59 -29.62 17.80
CA PHE A 10 -20.69 -28.28 17.19
C PHE A 10 -19.47 -27.41 17.54
N CYS A 11 -18.93 -27.52 18.76
CA CYS A 11 -17.71 -26.83 19.17
C CYS A 11 -16.44 -27.41 18.52
N LEU A 12 -16.36 -28.73 18.28
CA LEU A 12 -15.25 -29.32 17.52
C LEU A 12 -15.34 -29.06 16.00
N GLY A 13 -16.55 -28.93 15.44
CA GLY A 13 -16.74 -28.54 14.04
C GLY A 13 -16.27 -27.11 13.75
N ALA A 14 -16.42 -26.20 14.71
CA ALA A 14 -15.95 -24.82 14.58
C ALA A 14 -14.41 -24.68 14.65
N LEU A 15 -13.72 -25.62 15.31
CA LEU A 15 -12.25 -25.62 15.43
C LEU A 15 -11.53 -26.12 14.16
N LEU A 16 -12.23 -26.79 13.25
CA LEU A 16 -11.69 -27.24 11.96
C LEU A 16 -11.96 -26.27 10.80
N ALA A 17 -12.67 -25.15 11.04
CA ALA A 17 -12.92 -24.10 10.05
C ALA A 17 -11.73 -23.12 9.89
N GLY A 18 -10.50 -23.57 10.15
CA GLY A 18 -9.28 -22.75 10.17
C GLY A 18 -8.66 -22.43 8.82
N CYS A 19 -9.37 -22.61 7.70
CA CYS A 19 -8.87 -22.30 6.35
C CYS A 19 -9.91 -21.56 5.48
N GLY A 20 -10.79 -20.79 6.12
CA GLY A 20 -11.76 -19.94 5.42
C GLY A 20 -11.13 -18.62 4.96
N ALA A 21 -11.56 -18.12 3.79
CA ALA A 21 -11.32 -16.74 3.42
C ALA A 21 -11.93 -15.81 4.48
N LYS A 22 -11.23 -14.72 4.75
CA LYS A 22 -11.73 -13.66 5.62
C LYS A 22 -12.92 -12.96 4.97
N PRO A 23 -13.84 -12.41 5.78
CA PRO A 23 -14.89 -11.55 5.27
C PRO A 23 -14.33 -10.30 4.55
N VAL A 24 -14.87 -9.99 3.38
CA VAL A 24 -14.54 -8.80 2.59
C VAL A 24 -15.82 -8.01 2.34
N VAL A 25 -15.79 -6.69 2.53
CA VAL A 25 -16.89 -5.80 2.11
C VAL A 25 -16.61 -5.35 0.69
N VAL A 26 -17.24 -5.97 -0.29
CA VAL A 26 -17.09 -5.59 -1.71
C VAL A 26 -18.02 -4.41 -2.02
N ILE A 27 -17.43 -3.32 -2.52
CA ILE A 27 -18.14 -2.09 -2.90
C ILE A 27 -18.46 -2.12 -4.40
N GLU A 28 -17.47 -2.45 -5.24
CA GLU A 28 -17.61 -2.53 -6.70
C GLU A 28 -17.33 -3.96 -7.19
N LYS A 29 -18.39 -4.74 -7.39
CA LYS A 29 -18.31 -6.18 -7.67
C LYS A 29 -17.48 -6.51 -8.92
N GLU A 30 -17.66 -5.76 -10.00
CA GLU A 30 -16.94 -6.01 -11.26
C GLU A 30 -15.45 -5.70 -11.13
N GLN A 31 -15.10 -4.60 -10.45
CA GLN A 31 -13.72 -4.21 -10.18
C GLN A 31 -13.02 -5.25 -9.29
N PHE A 32 -13.71 -5.72 -8.24
CA PHE A 32 -13.19 -6.76 -7.36
C PHE A 32 -12.99 -8.08 -8.12
N ALA A 33 -13.96 -8.48 -8.95
CA ALA A 33 -13.85 -9.70 -9.75
C ALA A 33 -12.74 -9.63 -10.82
N GLN A 34 -12.48 -8.45 -11.39
CA GLN A 34 -11.37 -8.25 -12.32
C GLN A 34 -10.02 -8.31 -11.59
N MET A 35 -9.92 -7.67 -10.43
CA MET A 35 -8.75 -7.72 -9.57
C MET A 35 -8.44 -9.15 -9.11
N ALA A 36 -9.46 -9.89 -8.66
CA ALA A 36 -9.34 -11.29 -8.25
C ALA A 36 -8.83 -12.20 -9.36
N ARG A 37 -9.23 -11.95 -10.61
CA ARG A 37 -8.70 -12.66 -11.78
C ARG A 37 -7.24 -12.31 -12.09
N ARG A 38 -6.82 -11.07 -11.84
CA ARG A 38 -5.45 -10.61 -12.14
C ARG A 38 -4.43 -11.04 -11.09
N MET A 39 -4.80 -11.02 -9.81
CA MET A 39 -3.88 -11.32 -8.71
C MET A 39 -4.43 -12.38 -7.72
N PRO A 40 -4.87 -13.56 -8.19
CA PRO A 40 -5.50 -14.56 -7.33
C PRO A 40 -4.57 -15.03 -6.21
N LYS A 41 -3.29 -15.26 -6.52
CA LYS A 41 -2.29 -15.74 -5.55
C LYS A 41 -2.06 -14.74 -4.41
N GLU A 42 -1.95 -13.46 -4.72
CA GLU A 42 -1.77 -12.43 -3.68
C GLU A 42 -2.98 -12.39 -2.75
N LEU A 43 -4.19 -12.35 -3.31
CA LEU A 43 -5.40 -12.31 -2.51
C LEU A 43 -5.63 -13.60 -1.70
N GLN A 44 -5.20 -14.76 -2.19
CA GLN A 44 -5.23 -16.02 -1.44
C GLN A 44 -4.23 -16.01 -0.28
N VAL A 45 -3.00 -15.53 -0.49
CA VAL A 45 -2.00 -15.39 0.59
C VAL A 45 -2.51 -14.46 1.69
N ARG A 46 -3.22 -13.38 1.31
CA ARG A 46 -3.89 -12.48 2.26
C ARG A 46 -5.19 -13.04 2.85
N ARG A 47 -5.62 -14.24 2.43
CA ARG A 47 -6.89 -14.89 2.79
C ARG A 47 -8.12 -14.05 2.42
N LEU A 48 -8.02 -13.15 1.45
CA LEU A 48 -9.16 -12.41 0.89
C LEU A 48 -9.94 -13.25 -0.12
N LEU A 49 -9.29 -14.28 -0.66
CA LEU A 49 -9.90 -15.37 -1.43
C LEU A 49 -9.58 -16.72 -0.79
N ASN A 50 -10.47 -17.69 -0.97
CA ASN A 50 -10.23 -19.08 -0.63
C ASN A 50 -9.48 -19.80 -1.77
N SER A 51 -9.20 -21.09 -1.59
CA SER A 51 -8.56 -21.94 -2.60
C SER A 51 -9.30 -22.00 -3.94
N ASP A 52 -10.62 -21.80 -3.91
CA ASP A 52 -11.50 -21.84 -5.08
C ASP A 52 -11.66 -20.47 -5.76
N ASN A 53 -10.87 -19.46 -5.35
CA ASN A 53 -10.95 -18.07 -5.78
C ASN A 53 -12.28 -17.37 -5.46
N ALA A 54 -12.99 -17.85 -4.44
CA ALA A 54 -14.19 -17.21 -3.90
C ALA A 54 -13.84 -16.35 -2.68
N TYR A 55 -14.56 -15.24 -2.51
CA TYR A 55 -14.48 -14.42 -1.29
C TYR A 55 -15.68 -14.69 -0.39
N THR A 56 -15.51 -14.46 0.91
CA THR A 56 -16.61 -14.49 1.87
C THR A 56 -17.12 -13.06 2.04
N PRO A 57 -18.40 -12.75 1.76
CA PRO A 57 -18.93 -11.41 2.00
C PRO A 57 -19.05 -11.13 3.49
N ALA A 58 -18.64 -9.94 3.92
CA ALA A 58 -18.92 -9.47 5.27
C ALA A 58 -20.40 -9.07 5.41
N LEU A 59 -21.05 -9.48 6.51
CA LEU A 59 -22.34 -8.93 6.93
C LEU A 59 -22.12 -7.51 7.46
N SER A 60 -22.02 -6.53 6.57
CA SER A 60 -22.02 -5.12 6.97
C SER A 60 -22.80 -4.27 5.97
N LEU A 61 -23.72 -3.45 6.52
CA LEU A 61 -24.39 -2.34 5.83
C LEU A 61 -23.62 -1.01 5.96
N ALA A 62 -22.49 -1.00 6.68
CA ALA A 62 -21.71 0.21 6.94
C ALA A 62 -20.76 0.49 5.77
N GLY A 63 -21.31 0.85 4.62
CA GLY A 63 -20.56 1.57 3.60
C GLY A 63 -20.43 3.04 4.01
N PHE A 64 -19.22 3.58 3.97
CA PHE A 64 -19.02 5.03 4.02
C PHE A 64 -19.80 5.69 2.85
N ARG A 65 -20.44 6.83 3.10
CA ARG A 65 -21.09 7.60 2.03
C ARG A 65 -20.05 8.50 1.35
N ASN A 66 -20.04 8.55 0.02
CA ASN A 66 -19.18 9.45 -0.78
C ASN A 66 -17.67 9.14 -0.73
N TYR A 67 -17.27 7.88 -0.92
CA TYR A 67 -15.86 7.51 -1.15
C TYR A 67 -15.25 8.34 -2.28
N GLY A 68 -16.00 8.50 -3.39
CA GLY A 68 -15.51 9.20 -4.58
C GLY A 68 -15.04 10.63 -4.29
N ASP A 69 -15.86 11.42 -3.61
CA ASP A 69 -15.50 12.80 -3.26
C ASP A 69 -14.36 12.86 -2.24
N THR A 70 -14.35 11.94 -1.28
CA THR A 70 -13.27 11.85 -0.28
C THR A 70 -11.94 11.54 -0.96
N LEU A 71 -11.90 10.52 -1.81
CA LEU A 71 -10.72 10.12 -2.56
C LEU A 71 -10.27 11.24 -3.52
N PHE A 72 -11.20 11.90 -4.21
CA PHE A 72 -10.87 12.98 -5.12
C PHE A 72 -10.20 14.17 -4.42
N HIS A 73 -10.75 14.63 -3.30
CA HIS A 73 -10.26 15.82 -2.62
C HIS A 73 -9.06 15.56 -1.72
N ARG A 74 -8.87 14.32 -1.23
CA ARG A 74 -7.93 14.04 -0.12
C ARG A 74 -6.86 13.02 -0.44
N LEU A 75 -7.05 12.13 -1.44
CA LEU A 75 -6.04 11.13 -1.77
C LEU A 75 -4.91 11.72 -2.61
N SER A 76 -3.69 11.55 -2.12
CA SER A 76 -2.48 11.89 -2.85
C SER A 76 -2.26 10.93 -4.03
N PRO A 77 -1.93 11.44 -5.23
CA PRO A 77 -1.56 10.61 -6.39
C PRO A 77 -0.17 9.99 -6.27
N SER A 78 0.53 10.17 -5.15
CA SER A 78 1.95 9.85 -5.00
C SER A 78 2.34 8.38 -5.15
N PHE A 79 1.39 7.46 -4.95
CA PHE A 79 1.60 6.04 -5.23
C PHE A 79 1.86 5.74 -6.72
N MET A 80 1.62 6.70 -7.62
CA MET A 80 1.96 6.61 -9.04
C MET A 80 3.37 7.15 -9.36
N PHE A 81 4.04 7.83 -8.41
CA PHE A 81 5.38 8.38 -8.64
C PHE A 81 6.43 7.28 -8.59
N GLY A 82 7.30 7.25 -9.61
CA GLY A 82 8.35 6.24 -9.79
C GLY A 82 8.19 5.41 -11.07
N ASP A 83 6.96 5.31 -11.60
CA ASP A 83 6.69 4.63 -12.86
C ASP A 83 6.76 5.66 -14.01
N SER A 84 7.92 5.71 -14.67
CA SER A 84 8.26 6.61 -15.78
C SER A 84 7.08 6.90 -16.71
N GLY A 85 6.57 8.14 -16.71
CA GLY A 85 5.67 8.67 -17.74
C GLY A 85 4.53 9.59 -17.28
N HIS A 86 4.16 9.61 -15.99
CA HIS A 86 3.00 10.39 -15.54
C HIS A 86 3.37 11.32 -14.37
N VAL A 87 3.53 12.60 -14.68
CA VAL A 87 3.78 13.63 -13.67
C VAL A 87 2.47 14.35 -13.41
N TYR A 88 1.67 13.80 -12.50
CA TYR A 88 0.54 14.52 -11.91
C TYR A 88 1.08 15.34 -10.74
N LEU A 89 1.35 16.63 -10.97
CA LEU A 89 1.75 17.53 -9.89
C LEU A 89 0.50 17.95 -9.13
N GLY A 90 0.48 17.70 -7.82
CA GLY A 90 -0.62 18.05 -6.95
C GLY A 90 -0.64 17.15 -5.72
N ASP A 91 -0.91 17.73 -4.55
CA ASP A 91 -0.95 17.00 -3.29
C ASP A 91 -2.15 16.04 -3.22
N THR A 92 -3.19 16.29 -4.02
CA THR A 92 -4.41 15.47 -4.14
C THR A 92 -4.90 15.42 -5.59
N PHE A 93 -5.77 14.48 -5.95
CA PHE A 93 -6.36 14.40 -7.29
C PHE A 93 -7.11 15.67 -7.72
N ALA A 94 -7.77 16.37 -6.79
CA ALA A 94 -8.36 17.67 -7.08
C ALA A 94 -7.31 18.72 -7.48
N ALA A 95 -6.12 18.66 -6.87
CA ALA A 95 -5.02 19.57 -7.16
C ALA A 95 -4.27 19.25 -8.46
N THR A 96 -4.52 18.09 -9.10
CA THR A 96 -3.90 17.74 -10.39
C THR A 96 -4.68 18.27 -11.61
N LEU A 97 -5.84 18.91 -11.39
CA LEU A 97 -6.68 19.40 -12.48
C LEU A 97 -6.00 20.52 -13.25
N GLN A 98 -6.02 20.38 -14.58
CA GLN A 98 -5.63 21.40 -15.54
C GLN A 98 -6.89 22.07 -16.14
N PRO A 99 -6.82 23.26 -16.75
CA PRO A 99 -7.99 24.00 -17.24
C PRO A 99 -8.92 23.19 -18.16
N GLU A 100 -8.35 22.33 -18.99
CA GLU A 100 -9.06 21.46 -19.92
C GLU A 100 -9.40 20.07 -19.34
N SER A 101 -9.00 19.80 -18.10
CA SER A 101 -9.41 18.58 -17.40
C SER A 101 -10.92 18.56 -17.19
N ARG A 102 -11.53 17.37 -17.25
CA ARG A 102 -12.96 17.17 -16.96
C ARG A 102 -13.13 16.04 -15.95
N VAL A 103 -13.90 16.29 -14.90
CA VAL A 103 -14.13 15.31 -13.83
C VAL A 103 -15.55 14.78 -13.90
N LYS A 104 -15.72 13.48 -13.68
CA LYS A 104 -17.01 12.85 -13.43
C LYS A 104 -16.98 12.15 -12.08
N HIS A 105 -17.78 12.63 -11.16
CA HIS A 105 -17.92 12.07 -9.81
C HIS A 105 -18.91 10.90 -9.79
N ARG A 106 -18.65 9.93 -8.92
CA ARG A 106 -19.53 8.80 -8.60
C ARG A 106 -19.45 8.54 -7.09
N PRO A 107 -20.47 7.90 -6.47
CA PRO A 107 -20.43 7.62 -5.03
C PRO A 107 -19.18 6.85 -4.58
N ASN A 108 -18.72 5.91 -5.41
CA ASN A 108 -17.61 5.02 -5.12
C ASN A 108 -16.31 5.41 -5.83
N GLY A 109 -16.23 6.56 -6.49
CA GLY A 109 -15.03 6.88 -7.28
C GLY A 109 -15.18 8.12 -8.14
N PHE A 110 -14.23 8.32 -9.04
CA PHE A 110 -14.27 9.43 -9.99
C PHE A 110 -13.43 9.08 -11.22
N SER A 111 -13.65 9.82 -12.31
CA SER A 111 -12.76 9.78 -13.46
C SER A 111 -12.34 11.18 -13.85
N ILE A 112 -11.06 11.36 -14.19
CA ILE A 112 -10.51 12.60 -14.71
C ILE A 112 -10.07 12.38 -16.14
N ASN A 113 -10.56 13.24 -17.04
CA ASN A 113 -10.15 13.27 -18.42
C ASN A 113 -9.15 14.42 -18.62
N HIS A 114 -7.86 14.13 -18.53
CA HIS A 114 -6.76 15.08 -18.77
C HIS A 114 -6.45 15.18 -20.27
N PRO A 115 -5.64 16.16 -20.74
CA PRO A 115 -5.26 16.28 -22.16
C PRO A 115 -4.67 15.01 -22.77
N THR A 116 -3.76 14.38 -22.04
CA THR A 116 -2.91 13.29 -22.55
C THR A 116 -3.39 11.90 -22.11
N GLN A 117 -4.29 11.83 -21.14
CA GLN A 117 -4.67 10.58 -20.49
C GLN A 117 -6.03 10.68 -19.80
N LYS A 118 -6.62 9.52 -19.55
CA LYS A 118 -7.81 9.34 -18.74
C LYS A 118 -7.43 8.58 -17.48
N LEU A 119 -7.95 9.04 -16.36
CA LEU A 119 -7.85 8.38 -15.07
C LEU A 119 -9.23 7.93 -14.62
N ASP A 120 -9.33 6.72 -14.09
CA ASP A 120 -10.56 6.15 -13.54
C ASP A 120 -10.25 5.47 -12.19
N LEU A 121 -10.67 6.09 -11.10
CA LEU A 121 -10.44 5.63 -9.75
C LEU A 121 -11.74 5.13 -9.13
N ASN A 122 -11.72 3.91 -8.61
CA ASN A 122 -12.87 3.28 -7.99
C ASN A 122 -12.49 2.62 -6.65
N MET A 123 -13.32 2.84 -5.64
CA MET A 123 -13.32 2.11 -4.38
C MET A 123 -13.82 0.69 -4.64
N VAL A 124 -12.99 -0.31 -4.39
CA VAL A 124 -13.26 -1.70 -4.76
C VAL A 124 -13.82 -2.49 -3.58
N ALA A 125 -13.14 -2.42 -2.44
CA ALA A 125 -13.50 -3.18 -1.26
C ALA A 125 -12.94 -2.54 0.02
N ILE A 126 -13.48 -2.94 1.16
CA ILE A 126 -12.86 -2.76 2.47
C ILE A 126 -12.30 -4.12 2.90
N VAL A 127 -11.02 -4.15 3.24
CA VAL A 127 -10.26 -5.38 3.50
C VAL A 127 -9.37 -5.21 4.73
N ASP A 128 -9.18 -6.28 5.48
CA ASP A 128 -8.07 -6.39 6.45
C ASP A 128 -6.88 -7.02 5.72
N TRP A 129 -6.06 -6.17 5.09
CA TRP A 129 -5.00 -6.59 4.16
C TRP A 129 -3.86 -7.35 4.86
N ASN A 130 -3.55 -6.97 6.10
CA ASN A 130 -2.42 -7.48 6.84
C ASN A 130 -2.78 -8.56 7.87
N SER A 131 -4.06 -8.81 8.16
CA SER A 131 -4.48 -9.70 9.25
C SER A 131 -4.20 -9.14 10.64
N ASP A 132 -4.17 -7.82 10.78
CA ASP A 132 -3.97 -7.12 12.05
C ASP A 132 -5.29 -6.63 12.66
N GLY A 133 -6.40 -6.78 11.94
CA GLY A 133 -7.73 -6.38 12.39
C GLY A 133 -8.07 -4.92 12.05
N GLU A 134 -7.12 -4.16 11.52
CA GLU A 134 -7.40 -2.87 10.88
C GLU A 134 -7.93 -3.12 9.47
N THR A 135 -8.70 -2.16 8.95
CA THR A 135 -9.26 -2.28 7.60
C THR A 135 -8.81 -1.14 6.72
N GLU A 136 -8.44 -1.47 5.51
CA GLU A 136 -8.08 -0.53 4.46
C GLU A 136 -9.14 -0.46 3.39
N TRP A 137 -9.24 0.72 2.78
CA TRP A 137 -9.89 0.89 1.51
C TRP A 137 -8.98 0.39 0.41
N LEU A 138 -9.42 -0.66 -0.28
CA LEU A 138 -8.79 -1.17 -1.48
C LEU A 138 -9.40 -0.47 -2.68
N ILE A 139 -8.58 0.29 -3.41
CA ILE A 139 -8.99 1.03 -4.60
C ILE A 139 -8.31 0.47 -5.86
N SER A 140 -8.93 0.72 -7.01
CA SER A 140 -8.38 0.50 -8.34
C SER A 140 -8.27 1.85 -9.03
N CYS A 141 -7.07 2.23 -9.45
CA CYS A 141 -6.81 3.45 -10.21
C CYS A 141 -6.26 3.09 -11.59
N LEU A 142 -7.12 3.15 -12.61
CA LEU A 142 -6.75 2.91 -14.00
C LEU A 142 -6.29 4.22 -14.66
N VAL A 143 -5.10 4.21 -15.24
CA VAL A 143 -4.53 5.29 -16.04
C VAL A 143 -4.38 4.79 -17.48
N GLU A 144 -5.04 5.48 -18.41
CA GLU A 144 -5.03 5.16 -19.84
C GLU A 144 -4.50 6.35 -20.65
N PRO A 145 -3.45 6.16 -21.45
CA PRO A 145 -3.00 7.19 -22.37
C PRO A 145 -4.03 7.39 -23.48
N LYS A 146 -4.25 8.63 -23.91
CA LYS A 146 -5.16 8.94 -25.02
C LYS A 146 -4.55 8.65 -26.38
N THR A 147 -3.23 8.69 -26.49
CA THR A 147 -2.52 8.34 -27.72
C THR A 147 -2.16 6.86 -27.69
N GLY A 148 -2.51 6.14 -28.76
CA GLY A 148 -2.51 4.67 -28.86
C GLY A 148 -1.14 3.97 -28.82
N GLY A 149 -0.12 4.57 -28.20
CA GLY A 149 1.22 4.01 -28.04
C GLY A 149 1.75 4.06 -26.61
N GLY A 150 0.93 4.43 -25.63
CA GLY A 150 1.33 4.41 -24.21
C GLY A 150 0.92 3.13 -23.49
N ARG A 151 1.47 2.90 -22.30
CA ARG A 151 1.07 1.80 -21.42
C ARG A 151 -0.16 2.20 -20.60
N SER A 152 -1.15 1.33 -20.49
CA SER A 152 -2.19 1.48 -19.49
C SER A 152 -1.74 0.83 -18.19
N ARG A 153 -2.06 1.45 -17.05
CA ARG A 153 -1.67 0.97 -15.72
C ARG A 153 -2.87 0.99 -14.81
N ASN A 154 -3.18 -0.15 -14.21
CA ASN A 154 -4.13 -0.23 -13.11
C ASN A 154 -3.37 -0.44 -11.80
N TYR A 155 -3.39 0.57 -10.94
CA TYR A 155 -2.82 0.53 -9.60
C TYR A 155 -3.87 0.01 -8.63
N TYR A 156 -3.53 -1.07 -7.92
CA TYR A 156 -4.27 -1.54 -6.76
C TYR A 156 -3.65 -0.96 -5.52
N VAL A 157 -4.39 -0.12 -4.80
CA VAL A 157 -3.84 0.73 -3.74
C VAL A 157 -4.63 0.56 -2.46
N LEU A 158 -3.90 0.47 -1.35
CA LEU A 158 -4.43 0.42 0.00
C LEU A 158 -4.42 1.83 0.58
N VAL A 159 -5.56 2.26 1.06
CA VAL A 159 -5.75 3.59 1.65
C VAL A 159 -6.35 3.40 3.04
N PRO A 160 -5.67 3.81 4.12
CA PRO A 160 -6.27 3.80 5.45
C PRO A 160 -7.52 4.69 5.47
N PRO A 161 -8.63 4.25 6.09
CA PRO A 161 -9.81 5.09 6.26
C PRO A 161 -9.46 6.37 7.04
N PRO A 162 -10.08 7.50 6.69
CA PRO A 162 -9.87 8.77 7.39
C PRO A 162 -10.33 8.65 8.86
N ARG A 163 -9.50 9.14 9.78
CA ARG A 163 -9.80 9.29 11.21
C ARG A 163 -10.64 10.52 11.52
N ASN A 164 -10.61 11.52 10.63
CA ASN A 164 -11.37 12.76 10.74
C ASN A 164 -11.67 13.34 9.35
N ASP A 165 -12.41 14.44 9.28
CA ASP A 165 -12.89 15.01 8.01
C ASP A 165 -11.83 15.81 7.23
N THR A 166 -10.65 16.08 7.82
CA THR A 166 -9.61 16.95 7.23
C THR A 166 -8.31 16.22 6.88
N GLU A 167 -8.10 15.00 7.35
CA GLU A 167 -6.90 14.19 7.09
C GLU A 167 -6.65 13.99 5.59
N GLN A 168 -5.50 14.44 5.08
CA GLN A 168 -5.07 14.02 3.74
C GLN A 168 -4.76 12.53 3.73
N LEU A 169 -5.12 11.85 2.66
CA LEU A 169 -4.96 10.40 2.51
C LEU A 169 -3.73 10.08 1.67
N LYS A 170 -2.95 9.09 2.11
CA LYS A 170 -1.81 8.53 1.38
C LYS A 170 -2.14 7.10 1.00
N GLY A 171 -1.83 6.74 -0.24
CA GLY A 171 -2.04 5.39 -0.76
C GLY A 171 -0.74 4.58 -0.76
N THR A 172 -0.84 3.29 -0.47
CA THR A 172 0.25 2.33 -0.63
C THR A 172 -0.08 1.38 -1.77
N ALA A 173 0.71 1.40 -2.85
CA ALA A 173 0.48 0.49 -3.98
C ALA A 173 0.75 -0.97 -3.56
N ALA A 174 -0.25 -1.83 -3.67
CA ALA A 174 -0.13 -3.27 -3.44
C ALA A 174 0.29 -4.01 -4.71
N ALA A 175 -0.23 -3.59 -5.86
CA ALA A 175 0.16 -4.13 -7.14
C ALA A 175 -0.11 -3.15 -8.28
N VAL A 176 0.61 -3.33 -9.39
CA VAL A 176 0.41 -2.60 -10.65
C VAL A 176 0.20 -3.61 -11.76
N TYR A 177 -0.96 -3.54 -12.42
CA TYR A 177 -1.24 -4.30 -13.64
C TYR A 177 -1.03 -3.39 -14.84
N GLU A 178 0.08 -3.58 -15.54
CA GLU A 178 0.50 -2.76 -16.68
C GLU A 178 0.24 -3.51 -17.98
N CYS A 179 -0.35 -2.85 -18.98
CA CYS A 179 -0.53 -3.41 -20.31
C CYS A 179 0.07 -2.50 -21.38
N PHE A 180 0.66 -3.12 -22.40
CA PHE A 180 1.06 -2.50 -23.65
C PHE A 180 0.48 -3.30 -24.81
N GLY A 181 -0.54 -2.76 -25.47
CA GLY A 181 -1.35 -3.53 -26.41
C GLY A 181 -2.03 -4.71 -25.70
N LEU A 182 -1.73 -5.93 -26.17
CA LEU A 182 -2.28 -7.17 -25.59
C LEU A 182 -1.38 -7.81 -24.53
N ALA A 183 -0.15 -7.32 -24.37
CA ALA A 183 0.80 -7.86 -23.39
C ALA A 183 0.61 -7.16 -22.05
N CYS A 184 0.34 -7.93 -20.99
CA CYS A 184 0.11 -7.40 -19.66
C CYS A 184 0.99 -8.09 -18.61
N ASN A 185 1.52 -7.31 -17.68
CA ASN A 185 2.33 -7.79 -16.57
C ASN A 185 1.74 -7.31 -15.24
N LEU A 186 1.74 -8.20 -14.24
CA LEU A 186 1.41 -7.85 -12.87
C LEU A 186 2.70 -7.70 -12.07
N TYR A 187 2.88 -6.54 -11.44
CA TYR A 187 3.95 -6.29 -10.49
C TYR A 187 3.36 -6.15 -9.09
N VAL A 188 3.61 -7.12 -8.23
CA VAL A 188 3.24 -7.05 -6.81
C VAL A 188 4.32 -6.24 -6.07
N ARG A 189 3.89 -5.38 -5.15
CA ARG A 189 4.76 -4.52 -4.34
C ARG A 189 4.74 -4.96 -2.88
N ASP A 190 5.82 -4.67 -2.15
CA ASP A 190 5.78 -4.82 -0.70
C ASP A 190 4.81 -3.78 -0.13
N SER A 191 3.72 -4.28 0.43
CA SER A 191 2.60 -3.50 0.96
C SER A 191 2.29 -3.89 2.40
N ARG A 192 3.30 -4.42 3.12
CA ARG A 192 3.17 -4.72 4.55
C ARG A 192 3.07 -3.44 5.38
N VAL A 193 3.82 -2.40 5.00
CA VAL A 193 3.78 -1.08 5.64
C VAL A 193 2.83 -0.18 4.86
N ILE A 194 1.65 0.06 5.43
CA ILE A 194 0.61 0.89 4.83
C ILE A 194 0.76 2.31 5.38
N SER A 195 1.19 3.22 4.52
CA SER A 195 1.52 4.59 4.90
C SER A 195 0.27 5.42 5.21
N ARG A 196 0.35 6.25 6.25
CA ARG A 196 -0.64 7.28 6.59
C ARG A 196 0.06 8.64 6.72
N THR A 197 -0.61 9.71 6.32
CA THR A 197 -0.04 11.07 6.33
C THR A 197 0.35 11.55 7.72
N ALA A 198 -0.41 11.17 8.76
CA ALA A 198 -0.12 11.58 10.14
C ALA A 198 1.20 10.96 10.69
N ASP A 199 1.57 9.77 10.22
CA ASP A 199 2.74 9.04 10.74
C ASP A 199 4.07 9.55 10.16
N ASP A 200 4.04 10.33 9.06
CA ASP A 200 5.22 10.99 8.48
C ASP A 200 5.78 12.11 9.40
N THR A 201 5.04 12.53 10.43
CA THR A 201 5.54 13.53 11.41
C THR A 201 6.38 12.93 12.53
N LEU A 202 6.41 11.61 12.70
CA LEU A 202 7.18 10.92 13.74
C LEU A 202 8.48 10.29 13.22
N ILE A 203 8.72 10.33 11.91
CA ILE A 203 10.00 9.95 11.33
C ILE A 203 10.83 11.24 11.26
N ALA A 204 11.72 11.43 12.24
CA ALA A 204 12.75 12.43 12.13
C ALA A 204 13.46 12.24 10.79
N PRO A 205 13.67 13.29 9.98
CA PRO A 205 14.37 13.15 8.71
C PRO A 205 15.73 12.50 9.01
N THR A 206 15.97 11.33 8.42
CA THR A 206 17.30 10.74 8.46
C THR A 206 18.25 11.77 7.87
N GLU A 207 19.11 12.34 8.69
CA GLU A 207 20.15 13.26 8.26
C GLU A 207 21.04 12.49 7.29
N VAL A 208 20.86 12.73 5.99
CA VAL A 208 21.75 12.22 4.96
C VAL A 208 23.04 13.03 5.10
N GLN A 209 23.99 12.51 5.86
CA GLN A 209 25.36 13.00 5.79
C GLN A 209 25.96 12.55 4.46
N ASP A 210 26.08 13.49 3.53
CA ASP A 210 26.90 13.33 2.34
C ASP A 210 28.36 13.16 2.76
N PHE A 211 28.79 11.91 2.93
CA PHE A 211 30.21 11.61 3.07
C PHE A 211 30.87 11.79 1.69
N MET A 212 31.54 12.93 1.50
CA MET A 212 32.52 13.07 0.42
C MET A 212 33.63 12.03 0.61
N PRO A 213 33.88 11.15 -0.38
CA PRO A 213 34.97 10.18 -0.31
C PRO A 213 36.31 10.91 -0.41
N GLY A 214 37.11 10.80 0.64
CA GLY A 214 38.49 11.27 0.66
C GLY A 214 38.68 12.52 1.50
N LEU A 215 38.90 12.30 2.80
CA LEU A 215 39.84 13.01 3.67
C LEU A 215 39.68 12.43 5.09
N GLN A 216 40.18 11.21 5.29
CA GLN A 216 40.54 10.78 6.63
C GLN A 216 41.90 11.40 6.96
N PRO A 217 42.02 12.31 7.95
CA PRO A 217 43.31 12.53 8.57
C PRO A 217 43.67 11.25 9.33
N VAL A 218 44.58 10.50 8.73
CA VAL A 218 45.29 9.39 9.37
C VAL A 218 46.04 9.95 10.59
N THR A 219 45.90 9.25 11.72
CA THR A 219 46.62 9.38 13.01
C THR A 219 46.17 10.46 14.01
N THR A 220 45.52 10.00 15.09
CA THR A 220 45.78 10.53 16.44
C THR A 220 46.48 9.43 17.25
N PRO A 221 47.67 9.67 17.82
CA PRO A 221 48.35 8.70 18.67
C PRO A 221 47.65 8.55 20.03
N PRO A 222 47.76 7.39 20.71
CA PRO A 222 47.13 7.21 22.02
C PRO A 222 47.80 8.12 23.06
N SER A 223 46.98 8.90 23.77
CA SER A 223 47.39 9.73 24.90
C SER A 223 47.71 8.85 26.11
N GLY A 224 49.01 8.70 26.40
CA GLY A 224 49.51 8.10 27.64
C GLY A 224 49.49 9.09 28.81
N THR A 225 48.91 8.67 29.93
CA THR A 225 48.94 9.36 31.23
C THR A 225 50.23 9.00 32.00
N PRO A 226 50.92 9.94 32.69
CA PRO A 226 52.21 9.66 33.33
C PRO A 226 52.11 9.28 34.82
N GLY A 227 52.97 8.33 35.23
CA GLY A 227 53.40 8.04 36.63
C GLY A 227 53.06 6.62 37.09
N LYS A 228 53.94 5.80 37.71
CA LYS A 228 55.26 6.01 38.33
C LYS A 228 55.86 4.61 38.68
N LYS A 229 57.16 4.36 38.37
CA LYS A 229 58.19 3.44 38.97
C LYS A 229 57.80 1.97 39.30
N GLN A 230 58.57 0.89 39.13
CA GLN A 230 59.98 0.51 38.91
C GLN A 230 59.90 -0.98 38.48
N SER A 231 60.67 -1.50 37.52
CA SER A 231 61.96 -2.18 37.76
C SER A 231 62.43 -2.81 36.44
N ALA A 232 63.74 -2.92 36.29
CA ALA A 232 64.50 -3.22 35.09
C ALA A 232 64.58 -4.72 34.68
N MET A 233 65.20 -4.92 33.51
CA MET A 233 65.76 -6.12 32.85
C MET A 233 64.94 -6.63 31.66
N GLU A 234 65.51 -6.98 30.51
CA GLU A 234 66.84 -6.79 29.91
C GLU A 234 66.69 -7.13 28.42
N GLU A 235 67.47 -6.45 27.60
CA GLU A 235 67.68 -6.64 26.18
C GLU A 235 68.15 -8.07 25.84
N ARG A 236 67.57 -8.69 24.82
CA ARG A 236 68.31 -9.65 23.98
C ARG A 236 67.65 -9.85 22.62
N SER A 237 68.34 -9.35 21.61
CA SER A 237 68.22 -9.76 20.21
C SER A 237 68.48 -11.25 20.08
N LEU A 238 67.69 -11.91 19.23
CA LEU A 238 68.10 -12.81 18.14
C LEU A 238 66.92 -12.97 17.18
#